data_AF-A0A7C4DHK5-F1
#
_entry.id   AF-A0A7C4DHK5-F1
#
_cell.length_a   1.000
_cell.length_b   1.000
_cell.length_c   1.000
_cell.angle_alpha   90.00
_cell.angle_beta   90.00
_cell.angle_gamma   90.00
#
_symmetry.space_group_name_H-M   'P 1'
#
loop_
_entity.id
_entity.type
_entity.pdbx_description
1 polymer ?
#
loop_
_entity_poly.entity_id
_entity_poly.type
_entity_poly.pdbx_seq_one_letter_code
_entity_poly.pdbx_strand_id
1 'polypeptide(L)'
;PTTRVYSRDHFMKLLSYQHQKSFEENIPYSIFMVKLSNLKDLENKEMVLMKVGKGLKECVRVPLDSVARYSEDTFIMFTVDVNKEISERIVERISNFLGNIPNLHVKLSFKNYPEDFVDLELALSELERAVE
;
A
#
# COMPACT_ATOMS: atom_id res chain seq x y z
N PRO A 1 8.44 12.40 9.42
CA PRO A 1 7.14 11.99 8.78
C PRO A 1 7.34 11.33 7.40
N THR A 2 8.18 11.91 6.54
CA THR A 2 8.40 11.54 5.14
C THR A 2 9.27 10.30 4.91
N THR A 3 10.07 9.85 5.88
CA THR A 3 10.93 8.65 5.78
C THR A 3 10.37 7.41 6.48
N ARG A 4 9.22 7.53 7.15
CA ARG A 4 8.71 6.47 8.01
C ARG A 4 7.92 5.44 7.20
N VAL A 5 8.46 4.24 7.13
CA VAL A 5 7.73 3.01 6.82
C VAL A 5 7.36 2.39 8.18
N TYR A 6 6.07 2.21 8.44
CA TYR A 6 5.60 1.64 9.70
C TYR A 6 5.82 0.13 9.76
N SER A 7 5.84 -0.42 10.98
CA SER A 7 5.63 -1.86 11.17
C SER A 7 4.17 -2.21 10.88
N ARG A 8 3.90 -3.48 10.56
CA ARG A 8 2.54 -4.01 10.39
C ARG A 8 1.61 -3.59 11.53
N ASP A 9 1.95 -3.92 12.78
CA ASP A 9 1.07 -3.66 13.93
C ASP A 9 0.74 -2.18 14.11
N HIS A 10 1.71 -1.29 13.88
CA HIS A 10 1.46 0.14 13.98
C HIS A 10 0.58 0.63 12.82
N PHE A 11 0.83 0.16 11.60
CA PHE A 11 0.00 0.48 10.46
C PHE A 11 -1.45 0.01 10.64
N MET A 12 -1.65 -1.20 11.17
CA MET A 12 -2.98 -1.72 11.43
C MET A 12 -3.78 -0.84 12.40
N LYS A 13 -3.14 -0.33 13.46
CA LYS A 13 -3.78 0.62 14.38
C LYS A 13 -4.20 1.92 13.67
N LEU A 14 -3.34 2.45 12.81
CA LEU A 14 -3.63 3.66 12.02
C LEU A 14 -4.77 3.42 11.03
N LEU A 15 -4.76 2.27 10.37
CA LEU A 15 -5.77 1.88 9.39
C LEU A 15 -7.15 1.69 10.06
N SER A 16 -7.21 1.02 11.21
CA SER A 16 -8.46 0.87 11.96
C SER A 16 -9.04 2.23 12.39
N TYR A 17 -8.18 3.14 12.88
CA TYR A 17 -8.59 4.51 13.21
C TYR A 17 -9.10 5.25 11.98
N GLN A 18 -8.38 5.17 10.86
CA GLN A 18 -8.79 5.81 9.62
C GLN A 18 -10.12 5.25 9.10
N HIS A 19 -10.34 3.93 9.18
CA HIS A 19 -11.57 3.31 8.75
C HIS A 19 -12.79 3.79 9.54
N GLN A 20 -12.67 3.86 10.88
CA GLN A 20 -13.71 4.43 11.73
C GLN A 20 -14.00 5.89 11.36
N LYS A 21 -12.94 6.70 11.21
CA LYS A 21 -13.07 8.11 10.84
C LYS A 21 -13.75 8.29 9.47
N SER A 22 -13.36 7.48 8.49
CA SER A 22 -13.95 7.48 7.15
C SER A 22 -15.43 7.12 7.16
N PHE A 23 -15.86 6.23 8.07
CA PHE A 23 -17.27 5.94 8.29
C PHE A 23 -18.01 7.12 8.92
N GLU A 24 -17.46 7.73 9.98
CA GLU A 24 -18.07 8.86 10.68
C GLU A 24 -18.21 10.11 9.80
N GLU A 25 -17.19 10.40 8.99
CA GLU A 25 -17.11 11.63 8.19
C GLU A 25 -17.56 11.44 6.73
N ASN A 26 -17.93 10.21 6.32
CA ASN A 26 -18.21 9.84 4.93
C ASN A 26 -17.07 10.20 3.96
N ILE A 27 -15.81 9.98 4.40
CA ILE A 27 -14.62 10.27 3.60
C ILE A 27 -14.08 8.97 3.00
N PRO A 28 -13.96 8.87 1.66
CA PRO A 28 -13.44 7.68 1.02
C PRO A 28 -11.92 7.55 1.21
N TYR A 29 -11.42 6.32 1.15
CA TYR A 29 -10.00 6.03 1.19
C TYR A 29 -9.72 4.73 0.45
N SER A 30 -8.45 4.50 0.10
CA SER A 30 -8.05 3.27 -0.58
C SER A 30 -6.91 2.59 0.14
N ILE A 31 -6.92 1.26 0.10
CA ILE A 31 -5.85 0.40 0.59
C ILE A 31 -5.16 -0.22 -0.62
N PHE A 32 -3.84 -0.21 -0.63
CA PHE A 32 -2.99 -0.80 -1.66
C PHE A 32 -2.08 -1.83 -1.01
N MET A 33 -1.95 -2.99 -1.63
CA MET A 33 -1.02 -4.04 -1.23
C MET A 33 -0.06 -4.35 -2.38
N VAL A 34 1.23 -4.41 -2.06
CA VAL A 34 2.30 -4.57 -3.04
C VAL A 34 3.19 -5.72 -2.59
N LYS A 35 3.19 -6.83 -3.33
CA LYS A 35 4.05 -7.98 -3.06
C LYS A 35 5.19 -8.03 -4.06
N LEU A 36 6.40 -8.26 -3.56
CA LEU A 36 7.62 -8.37 -4.32
C LEU A 36 7.99 -9.85 -4.46
N SER A 37 8.22 -10.31 -5.69
CA SER A 37 8.67 -11.67 -5.97
C SER A 37 10.15 -11.69 -6.36
N ASN A 38 10.77 -12.87 -6.25
CA ASN A 38 12.18 -13.14 -6.60
C ASN A 38 13.21 -12.30 -5.80
N LEU A 39 12.83 -11.80 -4.61
CA LEU A 39 13.73 -11.03 -3.75
C LEU A 39 15.01 -11.79 -3.33
N LYS A 40 14.95 -13.13 -3.29
CA LYS A 40 16.10 -13.98 -2.93
C LYS A 40 17.17 -14.03 -4.02
N ASP A 41 16.77 -13.79 -5.27
CA ASP A 41 17.65 -13.85 -6.44
C ASP A 41 18.32 -12.50 -6.72
N LEU A 42 17.99 -11.47 -5.91
CA LEU A 42 18.55 -10.13 -6.01
C LEU A 42 19.78 -10.01 -5.10
N GLU A 43 20.95 -9.78 -5.71
CA GLU A 43 22.22 -9.56 -4.99
C GLU A 43 22.14 -8.40 -3.97
N ASN A 44 21.22 -7.44 -4.16
CA ASN A 44 21.07 -6.24 -3.34
C ASN A 44 19.66 -6.09 -2.74
N LYS A 45 19.09 -7.18 -2.18
CA LYS A 45 17.74 -7.22 -1.59
C LYS A 45 17.42 -6.01 -0.69
N GLU A 46 18.28 -5.68 0.27
CA GLU A 46 18.04 -4.56 1.21
C GLU A 46 17.95 -3.21 0.48
N MET A 47 18.83 -2.98 -0.49
CA MET A 47 18.78 -1.75 -1.30
C MET A 47 17.49 -1.68 -2.12
N VAL A 48 17.02 -2.81 -2.66
CA VAL A 48 15.75 -2.89 -3.39
C VAL A 48 14.58 -2.58 -2.47
N LEU A 49 14.50 -3.20 -1.29
CA LEU A 49 13.46 -2.93 -0.29
C LEU A 49 13.42 -1.45 0.11
N MET A 50 14.60 -0.82 0.28
CA MET A 50 14.68 0.62 0.55
C MET A 50 14.17 1.48 -0.62
N LYS A 51 14.50 1.11 -1.87
CA LYS A 51 14.01 1.81 -3.07
C LYS A 51 12.50 1.69 -3.21
N VAL A 52 11.95 0.49 -3.00
CA VAL A 52 10.49 0.25 -3.01
C VAL A 52 9.80 1.10 -1.95
N GLY A 53 10.28 1.04 -0.69
CA GLY A 53 9.72 1.84 0.40
C GLY A 53 9.75 3.34 0.09
N LYS A 54 10.84 3.86 -0.50
CA LYS A 54 10.93 5.26 -0.93
C LYS A 54 9.93 5.61 -2.05
N GLY A 55 9.82 4.78 -3.09
CA GLY A 55 8.88 5.02 -4.18
C GLY A 55 7.42 5.02 -3.72
N LEU A 56 7.06 4.10 -2.82
CA LEU A 56 5.71 4.10 -2.22
C LEU A 56 5.48 5.36 -1.38
N LYS A 57 6.51 5.87 -0.68
CA LYS A 57 6.43 7.15 0.04
C LYS A 57 6.31 8.37 -0.88
N GLU A 58 6.76 8.30 -2.12
CA GLU A 58 6.51 9.36 -3.12
C GLU A 58 5.07 9.33 -3.66
N CYS A 59 4.35 8.21 -3.46
CA CYS A 59 2.94 8.09 -3.80
C CYS A 59 2.01 8.67 -2.72
N VAL A 60 2.51 8.83 -1.48
CA VAL A 60 1.84 9.51 -0.36
C VAL A 60 1.71 11.00 -0.66
N ARG A 61 0.50 11.55 -0.51
CA ARG A 61 0.16 12.94 -0.84
C ARG A 61 0.05 13.81 0.41
N VAL A 62 -0.51 13.25 1.48
CA VAL A 62 -0.78 13.97 2.74
C VAL A 62 -0.19 13.24 3.95
N PRO A 63 0.00 13.90 5.11
CA PRO A 63 0.59 13.28 6.29
C PRO A 63 -0.15 12.04 6.82
N LEU A 64 -1.46 11.93 6.53
CA LEU A 64 -2.29 10.79 6.91
C LEU A 64 -2.04 9.56 6.04
N ASP A 65 -1.65 9.75 4.76
CA ASP A 65 -1.30 8.65 3.89
C ASP A 65 -0.11 7.91 4.49
N SER A 66 -0.28 6.60 4.66
CA SER A 66 0.64 5.79 5.45
C SER A 66 1.14 4.63 4.61
N VAL A 67 2.42 4.29 4.78
CA VAL A 67 3.07 3.15 4.12
C VAL A 67 3.73 2.31 5.20
N ALA A 68 3.64 0.99 5.08
CA ALA A 68 4.20 0.05 6.02
C ALA A 68 4.80 -1.17 5.33
N ARG A 69 5.75 -1.78 6.03
CA ARG A 69 6.24 -3.10 5.69
C ARG A 69 5.29 -4.11 6.35
N TYR A 70 4.48 -4.76 5.51
CA TYR A 70 3.45 -5.71 5.94
C TYR A 70 4.05 -7.07 6.31
N SER A 71 4.99 -7.54 5.49
CA SER A 71 5.77 -8.77 5.70
C SER A 71 7.20 -8.59 5.17
N GLU A 72 7.98 -9.67 5.06
CA GLU A 72 9.32 -9.61 4.49
C GLU A 72 9.36 -9.08 3.04
N ASP A 73 8.35 -9.42 2.26
CA ASP A 73 8.23 -9.19 0.82
C ASP A 73 7.03 -8.33 0.41
N THR A 74 6.18 -7.95 1.37
CA THR A 74 4.92 -7.24 1.11
C THR A 74 4.92 -5.88 1.80
N PHE A 75 4.48 -4.87 1.06
CA PHE A 75 4.18 -3.53 1.56
C PHE A 75 2.68 -3.28 1.51
N ILE A 76 2.20 -2.46 2.44
CA ILE A 76 0.81 -2.00 2.47
C ILE A 76 0.79 -0.48 2.61
N MET A 77 -0.20 0.14 2.00
CA MET A 77 -0.41 1.57 2.03
C MET A 77 -1.90 1.87 2.13
N PHE A 78 -2.28 2.95 2.80
CA PHE A 78 -3.57 3.57 2.58
C PHE A 78 -3.41 5.04 2.23
N THR A 79 -4.31 5.54 1.39
CA THR A 79 -4.42 6.96 1.05
C THR A 79 -5.82 7.47 1.32
N VAL A 80 -5.92 8.61 2.00
CA VAL A 80 -7.20 9.22 2.37
C VAL A 80 -7.70 10.16 1.28
N ASP A 81 -9.02 10.39 1.26
CA ASP A 81 -9.67 11.32 0.33
C ASP A 81 -9.30 11.01 -1.13
N VAL A 82 -9.55 9.76 -1.50
CA VAL A 82 -9.36 9.24 -2.87
C VAL A 82 -10.61 8.48 -3.29
N ASN A 83 -10.97 8.63 -4.55
CA ASN A 83 -11.95 7.78 -5.22
C ASN A 83 -11.25 6.74 -6.11
N LYS A 84 -12.03 5.93 -6.82
CA LYS A 84 -11.51 4.87 -7.71
C LYS A 84 -10.60 5.40 -8.81
N GLU A 85 -11.00 6.45 -9.51
CA GLU A 85 -10.19 7.08 -10.56
C GLU A 85 -8.81 7.53 -10.06
N ILE A 86 -8.76 8.18 -8.89
CA ILE A 86 -7.48 8.60 -8.28
C ILE A 86 -6.66 7.39 -7.85
N SER A 87 -7.32 6.33 -7.36
CA SER A 87 -6.65 5.10 -6.94
C SER A 87 -5.98 4.40 -8.11
N GLU A 88 -6.63 4.33 -9.27
CA GLU A 88 -6.07 3.78 -10.50
C GLU A 88 -4.83 4.57 -10.95
N ARG A 89 -4.86 5.91 -10.89
CA ARG A 89 -3.68 6.74 -11.15
C ARG A 89 -2.53 6.48 -10.17
N ILE A 90 -2.84 6.20 -8.90
CA ILE A 90 -1.84 5.81 -7.91
C ILE A 90 -1.23 4.46 -8.28
N VAL A 91 -2.04 3.48 -8.71
CA VAL A 91 -1.57 2.17 -9.20
C VAL A 91 -0.61 2.34 -10.38
N GLU A 92 -0.95 3.17 -11.36
CA GLU A 92 -0.09 3.45 -12.51
C GLU A 92 1.25 4.05 -12.06
N ARG A 93 1.24 5.02 -11.13
CA ARG A 93 2.46 5.62 -10.59
C ARG A 93 3.34 4.60 -9.87
N ILE A 94 2.75 3.75 -9.04
CA ILE A 94 3.47 2.68 -8.34
C ILE A 94 4.06 1.71 -9.35
N SER A 95 3.26 1.27 -10.33
CA SER A 95 3.69 0.31 -11.35
C SER A 95 4.83 0.87 -12.21
N ASN A 96 4.73 2.13 -12.62
CA ASN A 96 5.79 2.81 -13.39
C ASN A 96 7.07 2.96 -12.56
N PHE A 97 6.98 3.32 -11.29
CA PHE A 97 8.15 3.44 -10.43
C PHE A 97 8.83 2.07 -10.23
N LEU A 98 8.05 1.05 -9.87
CA LEU A 98 8.58 -0.27 -9.53
C LEU A 98 9.04 -1.05 -10.76
N GLY A 99 8.41 -0.86 -11.92
CA GLY A 99 8.82 -1.46 -13.20
C GLY A 99 10.20 -0.99 -13.67
N ASN A 100 10.71 0.14 -13.16
CA ASN A 100 12.07 0.61 -13.43
C ASN A 100 13.14 -0.07 -12.57
N ILE A 101 12.77 -0.96 -11.63
CA ILE A 101 13.72 -1.71 -10.82
C ILE A 101 14.07 -3.01 -11.56
N PRO A 102 15.31 -3.20 -12.03
CA PRO A 102 15.68 -4.38 -12.81
C PRO A 102 15.44 -5.68 -12.04
N ASN A 103 14.91 -6.69 -12.74
CA ASN A 103 14.67 -8.05 -12.23
C ASN A 103 13.73 -8.12 -11.01
N LEU A 104 12.95 -7.06 -10.73
CA LEU A 104 11.93 -7.08 -9.69
C LEU A 104 10.57 -7.39 -10.28
N HIS A 105 9.97 -8.49 -9.83
CA HIS A 105 8.58 -8.81 -10.15
C HIS A 105 7.67 -8.27 -9.04
N VAL A 106 6.59 -7.60 -9.43
CA VAL A 106 5.66 -6.98 -8.49
C VAL A 106 4.23 -7.40 -8.81
N LYS A 107 3.49 -7.81 -7.77
CA LYS A 107 2.04 -7.92 -7.79
C LYS A 107 1.46 -6.79 -6.96
N LEU A 108 0.40 -6.17 -7.47
CA LEU A 108 -0.29 -5.06 -6.81
C LEU A 108 -1.79 -5.32 -6.81
N SER A 109 -2.43 -5.14 -5.66
CA SER A 109 -3.88 -5.10 -5.51
C SER A 109 -4.29 -3.84 -4.75
N PHE A 110 -5.53 -3.38 -4.96
CA PHE A 110 -6.09 -2.28 -4.18
C PHE A 110 -7.60 -2.43 -4.02
N LYS A 111 -8.15 -1.77 -2.99
CA LYS A 111 -9.58 -1.70 -2.69
C LYS A 111 -9.95 -0.32 -2.16
N ASN A 112 -11.14 0.13 -2.51
CA ASN A 112 -11.67 1.43 -2.16
C ASN A 112 -12.82 1.34 -1.15
N TYR A 113 -12.73 2.11 -0.08
CA TYR A 113 -13.85 2.34 0.82
C TYR A 113 -14.64 3.57 0.36
N PRO A 114 -15.98 3.53 0.36
CA PRO A 114 -16.83 2.38 0.69
C PRO A 114 -17.20 1.51 -0.53
N GLU A 115 -16.77 1.88 -1.74
CA GLU A 115 -17.24 1.29 -3.01
C GLU A 115 -16.97 -0.22 -3.14
N ASP A 116 -15.75 -0.66 -2.80
CA ASP A 116 -15.33 -2.06 -2.90
C ASP A 116 -15.45 -2.81 -1.57
N PHE A 117 -15.49 -2.10 -0.44
CA PHE A 117 -15.62 -2.72 0.88
C PHE A 117 -16.17 -1.78 1.95
N VAL A 118 -16.81 -2.40 2.94
CA VAL A 118 -17.17 -1.77 4.23
C VAL A 118 -16.55 -2.56 5.38
N ASP A 119 -16.42 -3.89 5.25
CA ASP A 119 -15.71 -4.74 6.20
C ASP A 119 -14.20 -4.68 5.93
N LEU A 120 -13.45 -4.06 6.86
CA LEU A 120 -12.01 -3.91 6.76
C LEU A 120 -11.25 -5.25 6.82
N GLU A 121 -11.69 -6.20 7.66
CA GLU A 121 -11.00 -7.47 7.83
C GLU A 121 -11.12 -8.33 6.56
N LEU A 122 -12.33 -8.38 6.01
CA LEU A 122 -12.58 -9.06 4.74
C LEU A 122 -11.75 -8.44 3.61
N ALA A 123 -11.74 -7.10 3.52
CA ALA A 123 -10.97 -6.39 2.49
C ALA A 123 -9.47 -6.71 2.55
N LEU A 124 -8.90 -6.77 3.76
CA LEU A 124 -7.49 -7.12 3.94
C LEU A 124 -7.20 -8.55 3.53
N SER A 125 -8.06 -9.52 3.88
CA SER A 125 -7.88 -10.92 3.46
C SER A 125 -7.96 -11.07 1.94
N GLU A 126 -8.86 -10.34 1.28
CA GLU A 126 -8.98 -10.33 -0.18
C GLU A 126 -7.77 -9.68 -0.86
N LEU A 127 -7.24 -8.58 -0.30
CA LEU A 127 -6.02 -7.94 -0.80
C LEU A 127 -4.81 -8.88 -0.72
N GLU A 128 -4.66 -9.60 0.40
CA GLU A 128 -3.60 -10.60 0.58
C GLU A 128 -3.68 -11.70 -0.47
N ARG A 129 -4.85 -12.32 -0.64
CA ARG A 129 -5.06 -13.37 -1.65
C ARG A 129 -4.81 -12.89 -3.07
N ALA A 130 -5.15 -11.63 -3.37
CA ALA A 130 -4.94 -11.07 -4.70
C ALA A 130 -3.46 -10.86 -5.06
N VAL A 131 -2.56 -10.81 -4.08
CA VAL A 131 -1.11 -10.65 -4.30
C VAL A 131 -0.30 -11.92 -4.06
N GLU A 132 -0.90 -12.99 -3.55
CA GLU A 132 -0.26 -14.32 -3.47
C GLU A 132 0.16 -14.82 -4.85
#